data_AF-A0A2V6IBW8-F1
#
_entry.id   AF-A0A2V6IBW8-F1
#
_cell.length_a   1.000
_cell.length_b   1.000
_cell.length_c   1.000
_cell.angle_alpha   90.00
_cell.angle_beta   90.00
_cell.angle_gamma   90.00
#
_symmetry.space_group_name_H-M   'P 1'
#
loop_
_entity.id
_entity.type
_entity.pdbx_description
1 polymer ?
#
loop_
_entity_poly.entity_id
_entity_poly.type
_entity_poly.pdbx_seq_one_letter_code
_entity_poly.pdbx_strand_id
1 'polypeptide(L)'
;MKFSNVMSNAGEWLRGEGPHHQIVVSSRVRLARNLRDRAFPGWAKKAERTAILELIKPHLEKLPEMQDSFSELLQDLSALEKQVLVERHLISREHAAKSAGSAVVMNRRQTLSIMINEEDHLRMQSMRSGLQLKQAFKLLDKIDTALENELEFAYDQRLGYLTACPTNVGTGMRASAMLHLPGLVLSELINQVVQAVSKIGLAVRGLYGEGTEAMGNLFQISNQTTLGEKEDEIIGRLTKVIETIIDKEHDARQVLIQKKSNTLWDQIGRAYGVLTYAHAMSSKEALNLLSIIKLGIDLGAFPEEKRLPIDELFIDTQPAHLQKTSQQKLNAEERDHLRAQIIRARLKVLPKPDISKLASDSGNGSSPASSEQ
;
A
#
# COMPACT_ATOMS: atom_id res chain seq x y z
N MET A 1 -13.44 8.01 -17.99
CA MET A 1 -14.03 6.93 -17.15
C MET A 1 -14.82 7.56 -15.99
N LYS A 2 -15.97 7.01 -15.55
CA LYS A 2 -16.72 7.55 -14.38
C LYS A 2 -16.08 7.13 -13.04
N PHE A 3 -16.27 7.92 -11.99
CA PHE A 3 -15.77 7.61 -10.63
C PHE A 3 -16.27 6.26 -10.10
N SER A 4 -17.51 5.86 -10.44
CA SER A 4 -18.07 4.54 -10.07
C SER A 4 -17.19 3.38 -10.51
N ASN A 5 -16.47 3.51 -11.63
CA ASN A 5 -15.59 2.46 -12.12
C ASN A 5 -14.32 2.35 -11.27
N VAL A 6 -13.87 3.44 -10.65
CA VAL A 6 -12.73 3.42 -9.71
C VAL A 6 -13.05 2.53 -8.50
N MET A 7 -14.30 2.55 -8.04
CA MET A 7 -14.76 1.76 -6.90
C MET A 7 -15.21 0.33 -7.25
N SER A 8 -15.11 -0.10 -8.51
CA SER A 8 -15.61 -1.41 -8.95
C SER A 8 -14.76 -2.62 -8.51
N ASN A 9 -13.61 -2.38 -7.87
CA ASN A 9 -12.70 -3.41 -7.37
C ASN A 9 -12.03 -2.93 -6.06
N ALA A 10 -11.15 -3.74 -5.46
CA ALA A 10 -10.38 -3.38 -4.26
C ALA A 10 -9.16 -2.46 -4.55
N GLY A 11 -8.79 -2.33 -5.82
CA GLY A 11 -7.56 -1.70 -6.28
C GLY A 11 -6.40 -2.69 -6.44
N GLU A 12 -5.42 -2.33 -7.28
CA GLU A 12 -4.30 -3.22 -7.63
C GLU A 12 -3.47 -3.68 -6.42
N TRP A 13 -3.39 -2.87 -5.36
CA TRP A 13 -2.55 -3.17 -4.19
C TRP A 13 -3.12 -4.27 -3.28
N LEU A 14 -4.43 -4.54 -3.31
CA LEU A 14 -5.10 -5.54 -2.48
C LEU A 14 -5.51 -6.80 -3.24
N ARG A 15 -5.01 -7.01 -4.47
CA ARG A 15 -5.39 -8.18 -5.26
C ARG A 15 -4.98 -9.51 -4.63
N GLY A 16 -3.98 -9.51 -3.75
CA GLY A 16 -3.50 -10.73 -3.10
C GLY A 16 -2.84 -11.70 -4.08
N GLU A 17 -2.21 -11.17 -5.14
CA GLU A 17 -1.59 -11.95 -6.21
C GLU A 17 -0.11 -11.56 -6.38
N GLY A 18 0.66 -12.41 -7.06
CA GLY A 18 2.06 -12.15 -7.38
C GLY A 18 3.06 -12.72 -6.36
N PRO A 19 4.38 -12.50 -6.58
CA PRO A 19 5.42 -13.06 -5.74
C PRO A 19 5.32 -12.56 -4.29
N HIS A 20 5.45 -13.46 -3.32
CA HIS A 20 5.43 -13.16 -1.89
C HIS A 20 4.20 -12.40 -1.37
N HIS A 21 3.04 -12.48 -2.06
CA HIS A 21 1.83 -11.71 -1.71
C HIS A 21 1.27 -11.96 -0.29
N GLN A 22 1.65 -13.08 0.34
CA GLN A 22 1.28 -13.38 1.73
C GLN A 22 1.87 -12.36 2.72
N ILE A 23 3.08 -11.88 2.45
CA ILE A 23 3.78 -10.89 3.28
C ILE A 23 3.84 -9.54 2.58
N VAL A 24 4.22 -9.49 1.31
CA VAL A 24 4.30 -8.24 0.53
C VAL A 24 2.95 -7.94 -0.08
N VAL A 25 2.19 -7.04 0.54
CA VAL A 25 0.88 -6.62 0.04
C VAL A 25 1.02 -5.95 -1.33
N SER A 26 1.95 -4.99 -1.44
CA SER A 26 2.20 -4.30 -2.70
C SER A 26 3.60 -3.74 -2.85
N SER A 27 4.01 -3.54 -4.09
CA SER A 27 5.18 -2.79 -4.52
C SER A 27 4.75 -1.52 -5.24
N ARG A 28 5.39 -0.40 -4.91
CA ARG A 28 5.08 0.91 -5.48
C ARG A 28 6.36 1.69 -5.78
N VAL A 29 6.47 2.19 -7.00
CA VAL A 29 7.54 3.09 -7.44
C VAL A 29 6.92 4.43 -7.82
N ARG A 30 7.58 5.51 -7.45
CA ARG A 30 7.18 6.89 -7.74
C ARG A 30 8.32 7.66 -8.38
N LEU A 31 8.00 8.53 -9.32
CA LEU A 31 8.93 9.48 -9.93
C LEU A 31 8.37 10.90 -9.80
N ALA A 32 9.22 11.83 -9.37
CA ALA A 32 8.93 13.26 -9.32
C ALA A 32 9.65 13.97 -10.49
N ARG A 33 8.90 14.75 -11.28
CA ARG A 33 9.43 15.57 -12.38
C ARG A 33 8.82 16.96 -12.33
N ASN A 34 9.63 17.97 -12.65
CA ASN A 34 9.19 19.33 -12.94
C ASN A 34 9.54 19.69 -14.38
N LEU A 35 8.90 20.74 -14.88
CA LEU A 35 9.15 21.25 -16.23
C LEU A 35 10.19 22.36 -16.13
N ARG A 36 11.08 22.43 -17.13
CA ARG A 36 12.05 23.51 -17.28
C ARG A 36 11.33 24.85 -17.48
N ASP A 37 11.94 25.94 -16.98
CA ASP A 37 11.45 27.32 -17.12
C ASP A 37 10.04 27.58 -16.60
N ARG A 38 9.61 26.79 -15.61
CA ARG A 38 8.31 26.93 -14.91
C ARG A 38 8.52 26.96 -13.40
N ALA A 39 7.78 27.80 -12.69
CA ALA A 39 7.83 27.82 -11.23
C ALA A 39 7.21 26.52 -10.67
N PHE A 40 7.84 25.92 -9.66
CA PHE A 40 7.32 24.72 -9.00
C PHE A 40 5.92 24.97 -8.38
N PRO A 41 5.07 23.93 -8.22
CA PRO A 41 3.67 24.11 -7.81
C PRO A 41 3.44 24.93 -6.55
N GLY A 42 4.35 24.82 -5.57
CA GLY A 42 4.29 25.57 -4.31
C GLY A 42 4.50 27.09 -4.46
N TRP A 43 5.19 27.51 -5.52
CA TRP A 43 5.51 28.92 -5.82
C TRP A 43 4.69 29.47 -7.00
N ALA A 44 4.24 28.60 -7.91
CA ALA A 44 3.44 28.98 -9.07
C ALA A 44 2.11 29.62 -8.67
N LYS A 45 1.72 30.69 -9.39
CA LYS A 45 0.38 31.29 -9.25
C LYS A 45 -0.69 30.39 -9.87
N LYS A 46 -1.96 30.61 -9.53
CA LYS A 46 -3.09 29.82 -10.06
C LYS A 46 -3.08 29.72 -11.59
N ALA A 47 -2.87 30.84 -12.30
CA ALA A 47 -2.84 30.86 -13.76
C ALA A 47 -1.71 29.99 -14.34
N GLU A 48 -0.53 30.03 -13.73
CA GLU A 48 0.61 29.21 -14.14
C GLU A 48 0.36 27.72 -13.89
N ARG A 49 -0.22 27.35 -12.73
CA ARG A 49 -0.62 25.96 -12.47
C ARG A 49 -1.64 25.46 -13.50
N THR A 50 -2.62 26.27 -13.85
CA THR A 50 -3.59 25.92 -14.90
C THR A 50 -2.91 25.73 -16.25
N ALA A 51 -2.02 26.63 -16.66
CA ALA A 51 -1.28 26.51 -17.92
C ALA A 51 -0.39 25.26 -17.96
N ILE A 52 0.28 24.92 -16.85
CA ILE A 52 1.10 23.71 -16.74
C ILE A 52 0.23 22.46 -16.84
N LEU A 53 -0.95 22.46 -16.20
CA LEU A 53 -1.89 21.35 -16.30
C LEU A 53 -2.39 21.16 -17.73
N GLU A 54 -2.78 22.24 -18.41
CA GLU A 54 -3.25 22.23 -19.80
C GLU A 54 -2.17 21.75 -20.77
N LEU A 55 -0.89 22.01 -20.46
CA LEU A 55 0.24 21.47 -21.20
C LEU A 55 0.44 19.97 -20.96
N ILE A 56 0.45 19.53 -19.70
CA ILE A 56 0.81 18.14 -19.34
C ILE A 56 -0.32 17.16 -19.64
N LYS A 57 -1.55 17.49 -19.25
CA LYS A 57 -2.68 16.54 -19.25
C LYS A 57 -2.93 15.87 -20.62
N PRO A 58 -2.91 16.60 -21.76
CA PRO A 58 -3.10 15.97 -23.08
C PRO A 58 -2.02 14.95 -23.44
N HIS A 59 -0.77 15.14 -23.00
CA HIS A 59 0.31 14.18 -23.22
C HIS A 59 0.06 12.90 -22.44
N LEU A 60 -0.43 13.01 -21.20
CA LEU A 60 -0.80 11.85 -20.38
C LEU A 60 -1.96 11.05 -20.99
N GLU A 61 -3.00 11.73 -21.47
CA GLU A 61 -4.19 11.08 -22.03
C GLU A 61 -3.94 10.36 -23.36
N LYS A 62 -2.89 10.75 -24.09
CA LYS A 62 -2.47 10.10 -25.34
C LYS A 62 -1.67 8.81 -25.13
N LEU A 63 -1.13 8.59 -23.93
CA LEU A 63 -0.31 7.41 -23.64
C LEU A 63 -1.13 6.12 -23.84
N PRO A 64 -0.60 5.09 -24.52
CA PRO A 64 -1.30 3.82 -24.70
C PRO A 64 -1.75 3.18 -23.37
N GLU A 65 -0.97 3.32 -22.32
CA GLU A 65 -1.25 2.81 -20.97
C GLU A 65 -2.39 3.55 -20.26
N MET A 66 -2.76 4.73 -20.74
CA MET A 66 -3.82 5.59 -20.22
C MET A 66 -5.10 5.56 -21.09
N GLN A 67 -5.21 4.59 -22.01
CA GLN A 67 -6.47 4.33 -22.70
C GLN A 67 -7.59 4.05 -21.69
N ASP A 68 -8.76 4.66 -21.93
CA ASP A 68 -9.92 4.65 -21.03
C ASP A 68 -9.60 5.07 -19.58
N SER A 69 -8.60 5.94 -19.40
CA SER A 69 -8.22 6.43 -18.08
C SER A 69 -9.37 7.17 -17.38
N PHE A 70 -9.27 7.18 -16.06
CA PHE A 70 -9.94 8.15 -15.22
C PHE A 70 -9.05 9.39 -15.17
N SER A 71 -9.55 10.50 -15.70
CA SER A 71 -8.80 11.74 -15.91
C SER A 71 -9.69 12.88 -15.49
N GLU A 72 -9.42 13.43 -14.31
CA GLU A 72 -10.31 14.42 -13.67
C GLU A 72 -9.51 15.56 -13.05
N LEU A 73 -10.07 16.76 -13.13
CA LEU A 73 -9.55 17.90 -12.37
C LEU A 73 -9.91 17.71 -10.89
N LEU A 74 -8.98 18.03 -10.00
CA LEU A 74 -9.26 17.91 -8.57
C LEU A 74 -10.36 18.86 -8.10
N GLN A 75 -10.58 19.98 -8.77
CA GLN A 75 -11.67 20.89 -8.40
C GLN A 75 -13.06 20.31 -8.68
N ASP A 76 -13.16 19.33 -9.59
CA ASP A 76 -14.43 18.70 -10.00
C ASP A 76 -14.78 17.48 -9.14
N LEU A 77 -13.82 17.00 -8.34
CA LEU A 77 -14.03 15.91 -7.37
C LEU A 77 -14.52 16.43 -6.03
N SER A 78 -15.55 15.78 -5.48
CA SER A 78 -15.98 16.05 -4.11
C SER A 78 -14.89 15.71 -3.09
N ALA A 79 -14.92 16.35 -1.92
CA ALA A 79 -13.98 16.05 -0.84
C ALA A 79 -13.97 14.55 -0.47
N LEU A 80 -15.15 13.91 -0.49
CA LEU A 80 -15.29 12.48 -0.24
C LEU A 80 -14.61 11.63 -1.31
N GLU A 81 -14.78 11.97 -2.59
CA GLU A 81 -14.12 11.26 -3.70
C GLU A 81 -12.60 11.36 -3.62
N LYS A 82 -12.06 12.54 -3.27
CA LYS A 82 -10.62 12.69 -3.03
C LYS A 82 -10.14 11.78 -1.90
N GLN A 83 -10.88 11.69 -0.80
CA GLN A 83 -10.50 10.80 0.31
C GLN A 83 -10.57 9.31 -0.08
N VAL A 84 -11.53 8.90 -0.91
CA VAL A 84 -11.56 7.55 -1.49
C VAL A 84 -10.30 7.28 -2.32
N LEU A 85 -9.83 8.24 -3.12
CA LEU A 85 -8.58 8.11 -3.88
C LEU A 85 -7.34 8.03 -2.97
N VAL A 86 -7.33 8.76 -1.85
CA VAL A 86 -6.26 8.70 -0.83
C VAL A 86 -6.21 7.33 -0.16
N GLU A 87 -7.36 6.83 0.30
CA GLU A 87 -7.47 5.51 0.96
C GLU A 87 -7.04 4.37 0.02
N ARG A 88 -7.25 4.56 -1.30
CA ARG A 88 -6.81 3.62 -2.36
C ARG A 88 -5.37 3.82 -2.80
N HIS A 89 -4.65 4.74 -2.16
CA HIS A 89 -3.28 5.10 -2.47
C HIS A 89 -3.06 5.59 -3.91
N LEU A 90 -4.10 6.13 -4.56
CA LEU A 90 -4.06 6.63 -5.94
C LEU A 90 -3.60 8.08 -6.02
N ILE A 91 -3.86 8.86 -4.97
CA ILE A 91 -3.33 10.22 -4.78
C ILE A 91 -2.77 10.38 -3.36
N SER A 92 -1.94 11.40 -3.13
CA SER A 92 -1.46 11.76 -1.80
C SER A 92 -2.50 12.58 -1.01
N ARG A 93 -2.31 12.70 0.32
CA ARG A 93 -3.15 13.58 1.16
C ARG A 93 -2.95 15.04 0.78
N GLU A 94 -1.71 15.38 0.46
CA GLU A 94 -1.27 16.69 0.00
C GLU A 94 -1.92 17.07 -1.32
N HIS A 95 -2.05 16.11 -2.26
CA HIS A 95 -2.77 16.30 -3.52
C HIS A 95 -4.27 16.49 -3.29
N ALA A 96 -4.88 15.68 -2.41
CA ALA A 96 -6.30 15.81 -2.08
C ALA A 96 -6.67 17.20 -1.50
N ALA A 97 -5.71 17.88 -0.86
CA ALA A 97 -5.86 19.25 -0.38
C ALA A 97 -5.73 20.31 -1.49
N LYS A 98 -5.28 19.95 -2.70
CA LYS A 98 -5.22 20.84 -3.86
C LYS A 98 -6.59 20.97 -4.54
N SER A 99 -6.69 22.00 -5.38
CA SER A 99 -7.92 22.35 -6.11
C SER A 99 -7.56 22.85 -7.52
N ALA A 100 -7.87 24.10 -7.86
CA ALA A 100 -7.68 24.63 -9.21
C ALA A 100 -6.23 24.55 -9.70
N GLY A 101 -6.08 24.04 -10.92
CA GLY A 101 -4.79 23.81 -11.57
C GLY A 101 -4.16 22.46 -11.22
N SER A 102 -4.85 21.55 -10.53
CA SER A 102 -4.36 20.19 -10.25
C SER A 102 -5.32 19.14 -10.81
N ALA A 103 -4.79 18.00 -11.23
CA ALA A 103 -5.56 16.89 -11.79
C ALA A 103 -4.92 15.54 -11.46
N VAL A 104 -5.69 14.47 -11.64
CA VAL A 104 -5.21 13.09 -11.58
C VAL A 104 -5.59 12.34 -12.85
N VAL A 105 -4.64 11.59 -13.41
CA VAL A 105 -4.86 10.68 -14.54
C VAL A 105 -4.41 9.28 -14.12
N MET A 106 -5.32 8.32 -14.13
CA MET A 106 -5.04 6.94 -13.71
C MET A 106 -5.66 5.94 -14.68
N ASN A 107 -4.95 4.84 -14.90
CA ASN A 107 -5.43 3.81 -15.82
C ASN A 107 -6.56 2.97 -15.19
N ARG A 108 -7.34 2.30 -16.03
CA ARG A 108 -8.49 1.47 -15.61
C ARG A 108 -8.14 0.44 -14.54
N ARG A 109 -6.96 -0.16 -14.66
CA ARG A 109 -6.47 -1.22 -13.75
C ARG A 109 -5.85 -0.65 -12.47
N GLN A 110 -5.74 0.68 -12.36
CA GLN A 110 -5.17 1.38 -11.20
C GLN A 110 -3.74 0.97 -10.86
N THR A 111 -3.01 0.52 -11.87
CA THR A 111 -1.59 0.14 -11.78
C THR A 111 -0.66 1.32 -12.07
N LEU A 112 -1.23 2.40 -12.60
CA LEU A 112 -0.57 3.65 -12.94
C LEU A 112 -1.49 4.81 -12.53
N SER A 113 -0.98 5.74 -11.74
CA SER A 113 -1.64 6.99 -11.37
C SER A 113 -0.65 8.13 -11.47
N ILE A 114 -1.05 9.24 -12.08
CA ILE A 114 -0.20 10.41 -12.30
C ILE A 114 -0.91 11.62 -11.74
N MET A 115 -0.29 12.25 -10.74
CA MET A 115 -0.77 13.46 -10.10
C MET A 115 -0.10 14.67 -10.78
N ILE A 116 -0.92 15.61 -11.22
CA ILE A 116 -0.49 16.89 -11.80
C ILE A 116 -0.57 17.97 -10.73
N ASN A 117 0.50 18.77 -10.62
CA ASN A 117 0.63 19.89 -9.68
C ASN A 117 0.34 19.50 -8.23
N GLU A 118 1.12 18.54 -7.74
CA GLU A 118 1.11 18.10 -6.36
C GLU A 118 2.14 18.90 -5.54
N GLU A 119 3.24 18.29 -5.09
CA GLU A 119 4.46 18.98 -4.65
C GLU A 119 5.32 19.36 -5.86
N ASP A 120 5.37 18.48 -6.87
CA ASP A 120 6.01 18.65 -8.17
C ASP A 120 4.96 18.70 -9.31
N HIS A 121 5.33 19.18 -10.50
CA HIS A 121 4.40 19.24 -11.65
C HIS A 121 3.86 17.85 -12.01
N LEU A 122 4.71 16.83 -11.96
CA LEU A 122 4.38 15.44 -12.19
C LEU A 122 4.85 14.61 -11.00
N ARG A 123 3.89 13.95 -10.34
CA ARG A 123 4.17 12.86 -9.42
C ARG A 123 3.53 11.60 -9.97
N MET A 124 4.34 10.82 -10.67
CA MET A 124 3.93 9.59 -11.34
C MET A 124 4.12 8.42 -10.38
N GLN A 125 3.19 7.47 -10.39
CA GLN A 125 3.32 6.27 -9.58
C GLN A 125 2.82 5.02 -10.30
N SER A 126 3.57 3.93 -10.15
CA SER A 126 3.13 2.59 -10.52
C SER A 126 3.03 1.71 -9.28
N MET A 127 1.99 0.87 -9.24
CA MET A 127 1.70 -0.02 -8.13
C MET A 127 1.37 -1.42 -8.65
N ARG A 128 1.79 -2.44 -7.90
CA ARG A 128 1.59 -3.87 -8.18
C ARG A 128 1.34 -4.62 -6.88
N SER A 129 0.51 -5.66 -6.88
CA SER A 129 0.40 -6.59 -5.75
C SER A 129 1.66 -7.47 -5.65
N GLY A 130 2.07 -7.87 -4.45
CA GLY A 130 3.29 -8.67 -4.26
C GLY A 130 4.60 -7.88 -4.42
N LEU A 131 5.72 -8.61 -4.36
CA LEU A 131 7.07 -8.07 -4.56
C LEU A 131 7.41 -7.99 -6.06
N GLN A 132 7.17 -6.81 -6.64
CA GLN A 132 7.30 -6.55 -8.08
C GLN A 132 7.87 -5.14 -8.37
N LEU A 133 8.84 -4.70 -7.56
CA LEU A 133 9.45 -3.36 -7.69
C LEU A 133 10.04 -3.11 -9.08
N LYS A 134 10.71 -4.10 -9.65
CA LYS A 134 11.31 -4.00 -10.99
C LYS A 134 10.26 -3.81 -12.08
N GLN A 135 9.14 -4.55 -12.01
CA GLN A 135 8.04 -4.44 -12.98
C GLN A 135 7.27 -3.13 -12.81
N ALA A 136 7.08 -2.67 -11.57
CA ALA A 136 6.50 -1.36 -11.29
C ALA A 136 7.38 -0.23 -11.85
N PHE A 137 8.71 -0.30 -11.65
CA PHE A 137 9.63 0.67 -12.22
C PHE A 137 9.66 0.62 -13.74
N LYS A 138 9.79 -0.56 -14.35
CA LYS A 138 9.81 -0.69 -15.82
C LYS A 138 8.59 -0.08 -16.50
N LEU A 139 7.40 -0.23 -15.90
CA LEU A 139 6.21 0.45 -16.39
C LEU A 139 6.38 1.97 -16.28
N LEU A 140 6.80 2.46 -15.12
CA LEU A 140 6.91 3.90 -14.87
C LEU A 140 8.00 4.58 -15.71
N ASP A 141 9.14 3.93 -15.89
CA ASP A 141 10.28 4.35 -16.71
C ASP A 141 9.89 4.50 -18.19
N LYS A 142 9.09 3.56 -18.71
CA LYS A 142 8.53 3.66 -20.06
C LYS A 142 7.68 4.93 -20.21
N ILE A 143 6.87 5.26 -19.19
CA ILE A 143 6.02 6.45 -19.21
C ILE A 143 6.86 7.71 -19.06
N ASP A 144 7.83 7.72 -18.15
CA ASP A 144 8.75 8.83 -17.92
C ASP A 144 9.52 9.19 -19.19
N THR A 145 10.12 8.18 -19.84
CA THR A 145 10.84 8.35 -21.12
C THR A 145 9.93 8.88 -22.23
N ALA A 146 8.70 8.36 -22.34
CA ALA A 146 7.75 8.82 -23.35
C ALA A 146 7.35 10.29 -23.14
N LEU A 147 7.22 10.73 -21.89
CA LEU A 147 6.90 12.12 -21.56
C LEU A 147 8.10 13.05 -21.72
N GLU A 148 9.31 12.62 -21.38
CA GLU A 148 10.53 13.41 -21.52
C GLU A 148 10.84 13.75 -23.00
N ASN A 149 10.41 12.90 -23.93
CA ASN A 149 10.52 13.19 -25.37
C ASN A 149 9.59 14.32 -25.86
N GLU A 150 8.53 14.63 -25.12
CA GLU A 150 7.50 15.63 -25.48
C GLU A 150 7.50 16.84 -24.53
N LEU A 151 8.10 16.70 -23.34
CA LEU A 151 8.12 17.68 -22.26
C LEU A 151 9.54 17.87 -21.77
N GLU A 152 10.00 19.12 -21.73
CA GLU A 152 11.33 19.43 -21.20
C GLU A 152 11.33 19.39 -19.67
N PHE A 153 11.92 18.33 -19.10
CA PHE A 153 12.08 18.22 -17.65
C PHE A 153 13.19 19.13 -17.12
N ALA A 154 12.95 19.66 -15.92
CA ALA A 154 13.93 20.43 -15.16
C ALA A 154 15.02 19.49 -14.62
N TYR A 155 16.13 19.40 -15.35
CA TYR A 155 17.26 18.55 -15.04
C TYR A 155 18.57 19.35 -14.98
N ASP A 156 19.39 19.04 -13.97
CA ASP A 156 20.73 19.57 -13.79
C ASP A 156 21.76 18.42 -13.84
N GLN A 157 22.91 18.65 -14.48
CA GLN A 157 23.92 17.60 -14.69
C GLN A 157 24.52 17.05 -13.39
N ARG A 158 24.53 17.84 -12.31
CA ARG A 158 25.08 17.44 -11.01
C ARG A 158 24.00 16.98 -10.03
N LEU A 159 22.84 17.65 -10.05
CA LEU A 159 21.76 17.41 -9.10
C LEU A 159 20.67 16.47 -9.60
N GLY A 160 20.68 16.10 -10.89
CA GLY A 160 19.64 15.29 -11.52
C GLY A 160 18.34 16.05 -11.73
N TYR A 161 17.21 15.35 -11.61
CA TYR A 161 15.88 15.95 -11.69
C TYR A 161 15.64 16.91 -10.51
N LEU A 162 15.31 18.15 -10.84
CA LEU A 162 15.04 19.20 -9.87
C LEU A 162 13.62 19.04 -9.32
N THR A 163 13.52 19.02 -7.99
CA THR A 163 12.25 18.79 -7.28
C THR A 163 12.05 19.80 -6.17
N ALA A 164 10.81 20.04 -5.78
CA ALA A 164 10.48 20.89 -4.65
C ALA A 164 10.90 20.28 -3.30
N CYS A 165 11.02 18.95 -3.22
CA CYS A 165 11.33 18.21 -2.01
C CYS A 165 12.81 17.76 -2.00
N PRO A 166 13.64 18.19 -1.03
CA PRO A 166 15.04 17.76 -0.95
C PRO A 166 15.23 16.24 -0.93
N THR A 167 14.24 15.49 -0.41
CA THR A 167 14.29 14.02 -0.34
C THR A 167 14.08 13.29 -1.68
N ASN A 168 13.77 14.01 -2.76
CA ASN A 168 13.63 13.44 -4.10
C ASN A 168 14.74 13.88 -5.07
N VAL A 169 15.66 14.77 -4.69
CA VAL A 169 16.73 15.28 -5.58
C VAL A 169 17.57 14.12 -6.14
N GLY A 170 18.00 14.22 -7.40
CA GLY A 170 18.72 13.17 -8.11
C GLY A 170 17.80 12.43 -9.08
N THR A 171 17.52 11.16 -8.81
CA THR A 171 16.64 10.30 -9.62
C THR A 171 15.17 10.74 -9.60
N GLY A 172 14.74 11.51 -8.60
CA GLY A 172 13.30 11.75 -8.36
C GLY A 172 12.55 10.50 -7.88
N MET A 173 13.26 9.39 -7.62
CA MET A 173 12.64 8.09 -7.37
C MET A 173 12.36 7.84 -5.90
N ARG A 174 11.14 7.33 -5.64
CA ARG A 174 10.82 6.65 -4.39
C ARG A 174 10.20 5.28 -4.64
N ALA A 175 11.00 4.24 -4.43
CA ALA A 175 10.59 2.85 -4.42
C ALA A 175 10.16 2.43 -3.00
N SER A 176 9.09 1.64 -2.90
CA SER A 176 8.56 1.18 -1.63
C SER A 176 7.80 -0.14 -1.75
N ALA A 177 7.84 -0.95 -0.70
CA ALA A 177 6.94 -2.10 -0.56
C ALA A 177 6.16 -1.99 0.74
N MET A 178 4.89 -2.41 0.70
CA MET A 178 4.01 -2.55 1.86
C MET A 178 4.02 -4.01 2.31
N LEU A 179 4.44 -4.26 3.55
CA LEU A 179 4.58 -5.59 4.13
C LEU A 179 3.61 -5.77 5.30
N HIS A 180 3.01 -6.95 5.40
CA HIS A 180 2.23 -7.42 6.54
C HIS A 180 3.15 -8.28 7.43
N LEU A 181 3.52 -7.75 8.60
CA LEU A 181 4.55 -8.33 9.49
C LEU A 181 4.00 -8.72 10.87
N PRO A 182 2.89 -9.46 10.98
CA PRO A 182 2.29 -9.80 12.26
C PRO A 182 3.18 -10.73 13.10
N GLY A 183 3.95 -11.64 12.49
CA GLY A 183 4.84 -12.55 13.20
C GLY A 183 5.94 -11.81 13.96
N LEU A 184 6.59 -10.85 13.29
CA LEU A 184 7.59 -9.97 13.90
C LEU A 184 6.99 -9.07 14.99
N VAL A 185 5.77 -8.60 14.82
CA VAL A 185 5.08 -7.78 15.85
C VAL A 185 4.74 -8.63 17.08
N LEU A 186 4.10 -9.79 16.90
CA LEU A 186 3.71 -10.70 17.98
C LEU A 186 4.91 -11.33 18.70
N SER A 187 6.06 -11.38 18.03
CA SER A 187 7.34 -11.80 18.61
C SER A 187 8.14 -10.66 19.22
N GLU A 188 7.63 -9.42 19.20
CA GLU A 188 8.29 -8.20 19.71
C GLU A 188 9.65 -7.89 19.03
N LEU A 189 9.84 -8.38 17.80
CA LEU A 189 11.08 -8.23 17.02
C LEU A 189 11.04 -7.03 16.06
N ILE A 190 9.88 -6.44 15.81
CA ILE A 190 9.71 -5.41 14.78
C ILE A 190 10.62 -4.19 15.00
N ASN A 191 10.84 -3.76 16.24
CA ASN A 191 11.69 -2.61 16.55
C ASN A 191 13.16 -2.87 16.16
N GLN A 192 13.64 -4.12 16.31
CA GLN A 192 14.99 -4.50 15.92
C GLN A 192 15.13 -4.46 14.39
N VAL A 193 14.11 -4.91 13.66
CA VAL A 193 14.06 -4.84 12.20
C VAL A 193 14.05 -3.38 11.73
N VAL A 194 13.22 -2.52 12.31
CA VAL A 194 13.17 -1.08 11.99
C VAL A 194 14.53 -0.42 12.19
N GLN A 195 15.21 -0.71 13.31
CA GLN A 195 16.54 -0.17 13.59
C GLN A 195 17.58 -0.67 12.58
N ALA A 196 17.58 -1.96 12.26
CA ALA A 196 18.52 -2.54 11.29
C ALA A 196 18.33 -1.95 9.89
N VAL A 197 17.08 -1.83 9.43
CA VAL A 197 16.73 -1.24 8.12
C VAL A 197 17.10 0.24 8.07
N SER A 198 16.90 0.98 9.16
CA SER A 198 17.26 2.40 9.22
C SER A 198 18.77 2.62 9.15
N LYS A 199 19.58 1.74 9.78
CA LYS A 199 21.05 1.81 9.74
C LYS A 199 21.65 1.65 8.35
N ILE A 200 20.93 0.99 7.43
CA ILE A 200 21.36 0.79 6.05
C ILE A 200 20.73 1.79 5.06
N GLY A 201 20.21 2.91 5.57
CA GLY A 201 19.73 4.03 4.75
C GLY A 201 18.38 3.78 4.06
N LEU A 202 17.51 2.98 4.70
CA LEU A 202 16.13 2.77 4.28
C LEU A 202 15.17 3.30 5.35
N ALA A 203 13.99 3.74 4.92
CA ALA A 203 12.95 4.21 5.83
C ALA A 203 11.90 3.12 6.05
N VAL A 204 11.46 2.94 7.29
CA VAL A 204 10.28 2.13 7.66
C VAL A 204 9.23 3.04 8.27
N ARG A 205 7.96 2.87 7.86
CA ARG A 205 6.80 3.61 8.41
C ARG A 205 5.60 2.68 8.55
N GLY A 206 4.85 2.80 9.63
CA GLY A 206 3.58 2.11 9.77
C GLY A 206 2.48 2.72 8.88
N LEU A 207 1.51 1.90 8.46
CA LEU A 207 0.31 2.38 7.78
C LEU A 207 -0.60 3.11 8.79
N TYR A 208 -0.99 4.34 8.45
CA TYR A 208 -1.92 5.21 9.20
C TYR A 208 -1.53 5.57 10.66
N GLY A 209 -0.35 5.17 11.15
CA GLY A 209 0.14 5.54 12.49
C GLY A 209 1.17 6.67 12.49
N GLU A 210 1.48 7.16 13.70
CA GLU A 210 2.58 8.09 13.95
C GLU A 210 3.83 7.32 14.39
N GLY A 211 5.00 7.67 13.87
CA GLY A 211 6.25 6.98 14.18
C GLY A 211 6.26 5.52 13.73
N THR A 212 6.42 4.59 14.68
CA THR A 212 6.50 3.13 14.45
C THR A 212 5.17 2.41 14.66
N GLU A 213 4.11 3.10 15.09
CA GLU A 213 2.78 2.50 15.20
C GLU A 213 2.25 2.14 13.81
N ALA A 214 1.80 0.89 13.63
CA ALA A 214 1.35 0.37 12.35
C ALA A 214 -0.01 -0.29 12.49
N MET A 215 -1.05 0.34 11.93
CA MET A 215 -2.39 -0.25 11.93
C MET A 215 -2.39 -1.51 11.06
N GLY A 216 -2.94 -2.59 11.58
CA GLY A 216 -3.02 -3.87 10.90
C GLY A 216 -1.67 -4.55 10.67
N ASN A 217 -0.63 -4.23 11.46
CA ASN A 217 0.73 -4.76 11.28
C ASN A 217 1.29 -4.53 9.86
N LEU A 218 0.88 -3.43 9.22
CA LEU A 218 1.30 -3.06 7.87
C LEU A 218 2.42 -2.00 7.93
N PHE A 219 3.56 -2.33 7.32
CA PHE A 219 4.75 -1.50 7.30
C PHE A 219 5.18 -1.20 5.88
N GLN A 220 5.43 0.07 5.59
CA GLN A 220 6.01 0.49 4.33
C GLN A 220 7.52 0.66 4.48
N ILE A 221 8.28 -0.03 3.64
CA ILE A 221 9.74 0.06 3.55
C ILE A 221 10.09 0.80 2.26
N SER A 222 10.95 1.81 2.31
CA SER A 222 11.30 2.63 1.14
C SER A 222 12.75 3.11 1.16
N ASN A 223 13.31 3.45 -0.01
CA ASN A 223 14.60 4.12 -0.09
C ASN A 223 14.56 5.53 0.54
N GLN A 224 15.71 5.96 1.08
CA GLN A 224 15.95 7.36 1.46
C GLN A 224 16.94 8.04 0.51
N THR A 225 17.95 7.30 0.03
CA THR A 225 18.89 7.83 -0.97
C THR A 225 18.22 7.92 -2.34
N THR A 226 18.35 9.08 -2.97
CA THR A 226 17.82 9.37 -4.32
C THR A 226 18.87 10.01 -5.25
N LEU A 227 19.99 10.50 -4.71
CA LEU A 227 21.08 11.14 -5.44
C LEU A 227 22.36 10.30 -5.31
N GLY A 228 23.08 10.11 -6.42
CA GLY A 228 24.37 9.41 -6.45
C GLY A 228 24.29 7.88 -6.60
N GLU A 229 23.09 7.31 -6.68
CA GLU A 229 22.83 5.90 -7.00
C GLU A 229 21.90 5.82 -8.22
N LYS A 230 22.04 4.79 -9.06
CA LYS A 230 21.10 4.55 -10.17
C LYS A 230 19.80 3.94 -9.66
N GLU A 231 18.70 4.21 -10.36
CA GLU A 231 17.36 3.70 -10.08
C GLU A 231 17.33 2.17 -9.92
N ASP A 232 17.97 1.44 -10.84
CA ASP A 232 18.04 -0.03 -10.79
C ASP A 232 18.83 -0.55 -9.57
N GLU A 233 19.85 0.18 -9.12
CA GLU A 233 20.65 -0.17 -7.94
C GLU A 233 19.83 0.05 -6.67
N ILE A 234 19.09 1.17 -6.59
CA ILE A 234 18.14 1.47 -5.50
C ILE A 234 17.10 0.34 -5.40
N ILE A 235 16.51 -0.06 -6.53
CA ILE A 235 15.51 -1.13 -6.59
C ILE A 235 16.12 -2.47 -6.19
N GLY A 236 17.31 -2.80 -6.69
CA GLY A 236 18.02 -4.04 -6.35
C GLY A 236 18.34 -4.14 -4.86
N ARG A 237 18.86 -3.05 -4.27
CA ARG A 237 19.16 -2.98 -2.83
C ARG A 237 17.90 -3.11 -1.98
N LEU A 238 16.84 -2.37 -2.32
CA LEU A 238 15.57 -2.43 -1.60
C LEU A 238 14.94 -3.83 -1.67
N THR A 239 14.98 -4.48 -2.84
CA THR A 239 14.43 -5.83 -3.05
C THR A 239 15.12 -6.85 -2.15
N LYS A 240 16.46 -6.87 -2.10
CA LYS A 240 17.24 -7.78 -1.23
C LYS A 240 16.90 -7.61 0.26
N VAL A 241 16.72 -6.37 0.70
CA VAL A 241 16.33 -6.10 2.10
C VAL A 241 14.92 -6.60 2.38
N ILE A 242 13.98 -6.39 1.45
CA ILE A 242 12.61 -6.91 1.58
C ILE A 242 12.61 -8.44 1.65
N GLU A 243 13.38 -9.12 0.79
CA GLU A 243 13.55 -10.58 0.83
C GLU A 243 14.07 -11.06 2.19
N THR A 244 15.07 -10.37 2.75
CA THR A 244 15.57 -10.69 4.10
C THR A 244 14.49 -10.52 5.17
N ILE A 245 13.61 -9.53 5.05
CA ILE A 245 12.53 -9.28 6.02
C ILE A 245 11.41 -10.31 5.87
N ILE A 246 11.13 -10.76 4.64
CA ILE A 246 10.21 -11.86 4.36
C ILE A 246 10.68 -13.12 5.09
N ASP A 247 11.97 -13.47 4.98
CA ASP A 247 12.54 -14.63 5.68
C ASP A 247 12.39 -14.49 7.20
N LYS A 248 12.66 -13.30 7.75
CA LYS A 248 12.50 -13.04 9.19
C LYS A 248 11.05 -13.10 9.67
N GLU A 249 10.10 -12.69 8.85
CA GLU A 249 8.68 -12.83 9.14
C GLU A 249 8.25 -14.31 9.11
N HIS A 250 8.73 -15.09 8.14
CA HIS A 250 8.50 -16.53 8.13
C HIS A 250 9.08 -17.23 9.36
N ASP A 251 10.34 -16.92 9.72
CA ASP A 251 10.98 -17.43 10.94
C ASP A 251 10.15 -17.10 12.19
N ALA A 252 9.71 -15.85 12.32
CA ALA A 252 8.90 -15.40 13.45
C ALA A 252 7.55 -16.14 13.54
N ARG A 253 6.87 -16.34 12.41
CA ARG A 253 5.62 -17.13 12.35
C ARG A 253 5.86 -18.57 12.79
N GLN A 254 6.94 -19.21 12.34
CA GLN A 254 7.27 -20.59 12.73
C GLN A 254 7.57 -20.70 14.22
N VAL A 255 8.32 -19.73 14.78
CA VAL A 255 8.59 -19.69 16.23
C VAL A 255 7.29 -19.53 17.03
N LEU A 256 6.34 -18.71 16.57
CA LEU A 256 5.05 -18.55 17.22
C LEU A 256 4.24 -19.86 17.20
N ILE A 257 4.23 -20.58 16.08
CA ILE A 257 3.58 -21.89 15.96
C ILE A 257 4.21 -22.90 16.92
N GLN A 258 5.54 -22.97 16.97
CA GLN A 258 6.23 -24.00 17.76
C GLN A 258 6.22 -23.70 19.27
N LYS A 259 6.41 -22.44 19.66
CA LYS A 259 6.66 -22.06 21.06
C LYS A 259 5.51 -21.33 21.74
N LYS A 260 4.58 -20.75 20.96
CA LYS A 260 3.47 -19.93 21.48
C LYS A 260 2.13 -20.28 20.80
N SER A 261 1.94 -21.53 20.37
CA SER A 261 0.76 -22.01 19.63
C SER A 261 -0.55 -21.62 20.30
N ASN A 262 -0.72 -21.93 21.59
CA ASN A 262 -1.94 -21.63 22.33
C ASN A 262 -2.28 -20.14 22.33
N THR A 263 -1.27 -19.27 22.51
CA THR A 263 -1.45 -17.81 22.46
C THR A 263 -1.84 -17.34 21.06
N LEU A 264 -1.16 -17.86 20.03
CA LEU A 264 -1.44 -17.53 18.64
C LEU A 264 -2.86 -17.93 18.23
N TRP A 265 -3.28 -19.14 18.57
CA TRP A 265 -4.62 -19.64 18.25
C TRP A 265 -5.71 -18.94 19.04
N ASP A 266 -5.48 -18.62 20.32
CA ASP A 266 -6.39 -17.79 21.12
C ASP A 266 -6.56 -16.40 20.50
N GLN A 267 -5.48 -15.75 20.05
CA GLN A 267 -5.56 -14.46 19.35
C GLN A 267 -6.37 -14.54 18.06
N ILE A 268 -6.17 -15.57 17.24
CA ILE A 268 -6.96 -15.79 16.02
C ILE A 268 -8.44 -16.03 16.35
N GLY A 269 -8.73 -16.87 17.34
CA GLY A 269 -10.09 -17.14 17.80
C GLY A 269 -10.79 -15.90 18.35
N ARG A 270 -10.09 -15.07 19.14
CA ARG A 270 -10.61 -13.80 19.66
C ARG A 270 -10.87 -12.80 18.53
N ALA A 271 -9.94 -12.65 17.59
CA ALA A 271 -10.14 -11.78 16.44
C ALA A 271 -11.38 -12.18 15.64
N TYR A 272 -11.53 -13.49 15.39
CA TYR A 272 -12.70 -14.04 14.70
C TYR A 272 -14.00 -13.75 15.47
N GLY A 273 -14.01 -14.01 16.78
CA GLY A 273 -15.18 -13.76 17.64
C GLY A 273 -15.58 -12.29 17.64
N VAL A 274 -14.63 -11.38 17.88
CA VAL A 274 -14.92 -9.94 17.91
C VAL A 274 -15.43 -9.46 16.54
N LEU A 275 -14.78 -9.82 15.44
CA LEU A 275 -15.21 -9.41 14.10
C LEU A 275 -16.59 -9.97 13.71
N THR A 276 -16.97 -11.15 14.24
CA THR A 276 -18.25 -11.79 13.94
C THR A 276 -19.42 -11.26 14.78
N TYR A 277 -19.15 -10.74 15.99
CA TYR A 277 -20.19 -10.36 16.96
C TYR A 277 -20.21 -8.87 17.36
N ALA A 278 -19.11 -8.13 17.21
CA ALA A 278 -19.06 -6.72 17.61
C ALA A 278 -20.08 -5.88 16.83
N HIS A 279 -20.75 -4.94 17.51
CA HIS A 279 -21.76 -4.06 16.91
C HIS A 279 -21.26 -2.64 16.61
N ALA A 280 -20.08 -2.28 17.12
CA ALA A 280 -19.36 -1.05 16.81
C ALA A 280 -17.85 -1.37 16.86
N MET A 281 -17.07 -0.76 15.98
CA MET A 281 -15.63 -0.99 15.92
C MET A 281 -14.91 0.17 15.25
N SER A 282 -13.87 0.69 15.88
CA SER A 282 -13.04 1.76 15.29
C SER A 282 -12.23 1.26 14.09
N SER A 283 -11.70 2.18 13.26
CA SER A 283 -10.85 1.80 12.13
C SER A 283 -9.58 1.08 12.57
N LYS A 284 -8.94 1.54 13.65
CA LYS A 284 -7.71 0.95 14.20
C LYS A 284 -7.96 -0.48 14.68
N GLU A 285 -9.04 -0.68 15.44
CA GLU A 285 -9.43 -2.00 15.94
C GLU A 285 -9.74 -2.97 14.78
N ALA A 286 -10.53 -2.53 13.80
CA ALA A 286 -10.86 -3.34 12.63
C ALA A 286 -9.62 -3.80 11.87
N LEU A 287 -8.70 -2.88 11.54
CA LEU A 287 -7.47 -3.21 10.82
C LEU A 287 -6.59 -4.17 11.61
N ASN A 288 -6.46 -4.00 12.92
CA ASN A 288 -5.68 -4.88 13.78
C ASN A 288 -6.29 -6.29 13.85
N LEU A 289 -7.61 -6.42 13.97
CA LEU A 289 -8.25 -7.73 14.01
C LEU A 289 -8.25 -8.41 12.64
N LEU A 290 -8.50 -7.68 11.55
CA LEU A 290 -8.40 -8.20 10.18
C LEU A 290 -6.98 -8.68 9.86
N SER A 291 -5.96 -8.01 10.37
CA SER A 291 -4.55 -8.44 10.28
C SER A 291 -4.31 -9.80 10.92
N ILE A 292 -4.95 -10.09 12.05
CA ILE A 292 -4.88 -11.40 12.71
C ILE A 292 -5.65 -12.46 11.92
N ILE A 293 -6.80 -12.13 11.32
CA ILE A 293 -7.52 -13.06 10.42
C ILE A 293 -6.68 -13.39 9.18
N LYS A 294 -6.04 -12.39 8.58
CA LYS A 294 -5.12 -12.57 7.46
C LYS A 294 -3.95 -13.49 7.83
N LEU A 295 -3.36 -13.30 9.01
CA LEU A 295 -2.37 -14.25 9.55
C LEU A 295 -2.97 -15.65 9.69
N GLY A 296 -4.17 -15.79 10.24
CA GLY A 296 -4.85 -17.07 10.35
C GLY A 296 -5.04 -17.79 9.01
N ILE A 297 -5.34 -17.05 7.93
CA ILE A 297 -5.40 -17.61 6.57
C ILE A 297 -4.01 -18.11 6.14
N ASP A 298 -2.97 -17.29 6.31
CA ASP A 298 -1.58 -17.66 5.96
C ASP A 298 -1.10 -18.91 6.70
N LEU A 299 -1.61 -19.15 7.91
CA LEU A 299 -1.25 -20.29 8.75
C LEU A 299 -2.19 -21.49 8.58
N GLY A 300 -3.18 -21.42 7.68
CA GLY A 300 -4.10 -22.52 7.39
C GLY A 300 -5.25 -22.71 8.39
N ALA A 301 -5.49 -21.76 9.30
CA ALA A 301 -6.68 -21.78 10.17
C ALA A 301 -7.97 -21.46 9.40
N PHE A 302 -7.85 -20.79 8.26
CA PHE A 302 -8.96 -20.51 7.34
C PHE A 302 -8.57 -20.90 5.90
N PRO A 303 -9.54 -21.19 5.02
CA PRO A 303 -9.26 -21.51 3.63
C PRO A 303 -8.65 -20.33 2.85
N GLU A 304 -7.67 -20.61 1.98
CA GLU A 304 -6.92 -19.61 1.21
C GLU A 304 -7.84 -18.79 0.27
N GLU A 305 -8.90 -19.39 -0.27
CA GLU A 305 -9.89 -18.71 -1.12
C GLU A 305 -10.65 -17.58 -0.39
N LYS A 306 -10.51 -17.48 0.93
CA LYS A 306 -11.09 -16.42 1.74
C LYS A 306 -10.17 -15.21 1.90
N ARG A 307 -8.92 -15.26 1.42
CA ARG A 307 -7.96 -14.13 1.48
C ARG A 307 -8.52 -12.86 0.87
N LEU A 308 -8.90 -12.89 -0.41
CA LEU A 308 -9.31 -11.69 -1.13
C LEU A 308 -10.52 -10.98 -0.47
N PRO A 309 -11.61 -11.70 -0.08
CA PRO A 309 -12.70 -11.08 0.69
C PRO A 309 -12.28 -10.41 2.01
N ILE A 310 -11.24 -10.92 2.68
CA ILE A 310 -10.70 -10.32 3.91
C ILE A 310 -9.80 -9.12 3.58
N ASP A 311 -8.96 -9.22 2.56
CA ASP A 311 -8.11 -8.13 2.10
C ASP A 311 -8.95 -6.93 1.63
N GLU A 312 -10.08 -7.17 0.97
CA GLU A 312 -11.05 -6.13 0.60
C GLU A 312 -11.59 -5.35 1.82
N LEU A 313 -11.74 -5.99 2.98
CA LEU A 313 -12.20 -5.30 4.18
C LEU A 313 -11.19 -4.26 4.68
N PHE A 314 -9.90 -4.35 4.34
CA PHE A 314 -8.94 -3.30 4.68
C PHE A 314 -9.29 -1.96 4.04
N ILE A 315 -9.93 -1.97 2.87
CA ILE A 315 -10.34 -0.76 2.15
C ILE A 315 -11.82 -0.45 2.34
N ASP A 316 -12.71 -1.45 2.25
CA ASP A 316 -14.16 -1.25 2.34
C ASP A 316 -14.61 -0.68 3.69
N THR A 317 -13.81 -0.91 4.74
CA THR A 317 -14.08 -0.44 6.11
C THR A 317 -13.44 0.91 6.42
N GLN A 318 -12.75 1.53 5.47
CA GLN A 318 -12.18 2.87 5.66
C GLN A 318 -13.26 3.95 5.65
N PRO A 319 -13.05 5.07 6.38
CA PRO A 319 -14.07 6.09 6.55
C PRO A 319 -14.71 6.61 5.25
N ALA A 320 -13.91 6.91 4.23
CA ALA A 320 -14.44 7.45 2.98
C ALA A 320 -15.16 6.39 2.14
N HIS A 321 -14.66 5.15 2.11
CA HIS A 321 -15.34 4.03 1.45
C HIS A 321 -16.70 3.71 2.09
N LEU A 322 -16.76 3.68 3.42
CA LEU A 322 -18.02 3.49 4.15
C LEU A 322 -19.04 4.56 3.78
N GLN A 323 -18.62 5.83 3.82
CA GLN A 323 -19.50 6.96 3.56
C GLN A 323 -19.93 7.04 2.09
N LYS A 324 -19.03 6.72 1.15
CA LYS A 324 -19.34 6.73 -0.29
C LYS A 324 -20.29 5.59 -0.66
N THR A 325 -20.13 4.42 -0.04
CA THR A 325 -20.98 3.25 -0.27
C THR A 325 -22.37 3.40 0.36
N SER A 326 -22.45 4.00 1.55
CA SER A 326 -23.75 4.25 2.21
C SER A 326 -24.55 5.38 1.58
N GLN A 327 -23.91 6.24 0.77
CA GLN A 327 -24.49 7.47 0.22
C GLN A 327 -25.07 8.43 1.28
N GLN A 328 -24.61 8.30 2.53
CA GLN A 328 -25.07 9.08 3.67
C GLN A 328 -23.88 9.76 4.34
N LYS A 329 -24.10 10.94 4.94
CA LYS A 329 -23.07 11.58 5.76
C LYS A 329 -23.07 10.91 7.13
N LEU A 330 -21.99 10.20 7.45
CA LEU A 330 -21.86 9.44 8.69
C LEU A 330 -20.93 10.16 9.67
N ASN A 331 -21.36 10.29 10.92
CA ASN A 331 -20.51 10.69 12.04
C ASN A 331 -19.57 9.54 12.47
N ALA A 332 -18.70 9.76 13.47
CA ALA A 332 -17.73 8.74 13.88
C ALA A 332 -18.37 7.45 14.40
N GLU A 333 -19.38 7.57 15.26
CA GLU A 333 -20.11 6.46 15.85
C GLU A 333 -20.91 5.67 14.80
N GLU A 334 -21.60 6.37 13.89
CA GLU A 334 -22.32 5.76 12.77
C GLU A 334 -21.38 4.98 11.84
N ARG A 335 -20.16 5.50 11.59
CA ARG A 335 -19.14 4.78 10.83
C ARG A 335 -18.68 3.52 11.55
N ASP A 336 -18.53 3.57 12.88
CA ASP A 336 -18.10 2.42 13.68
C ASP A 336 -19.16 1.31 13.68
N HIS A 337 -20.44 1.67 13.75
CA HIS A 337 -21.55 0.74 13.60
C HIS A 337 -21.63 0.13 12.19
N LEU A 338 -21.57 0.96 11.15
CA LEU A 338 -21.63 0.48 9.77
C LEU A 338 -20.43 -0.41 9.42
N ARG A 339 -19.24 -0.05 9.90
CA ARG A 339 -18.03 -0.87 9.78
C ARG A 339 -18.25 -2.26 10.34
N ALA A 340 -18.68 -2.33 11.60
CA ALA A 340 -18.95 -3.59 12.25
C ALA A 340 -20.03 -4.40 11.50
N GLN A 341 -21.09 -3.75 11.02
CA GLN A 341 -22.13 -4.40 10.22
C GLN A 341 -21.59 -5.02 8.93
N ILE A 342 -20.78 -4.29 8.17
CA ILE A 342 -20.18 -4.79 6.90
C ILE A 342 -19.24 -5.95 7.19
N ILE A 343 -18.38 -5.83 8.19
CA ILE A 343 -17.46 -6.89 8.63
C ILE A 343 -18.26 -8.15 8.99
N ARG A 344 -19.26 -8.05 9.89
CA ARG A 344 -20.10 -9.20 10.27
C ARG A 344 -20.77 -9.83 9.05
N ALA A 345 -21.32 -9.03 8.15
CA ALA A 345 -21.98 -9.53 6.94
C ALA A 345 -21.00 -10.30 6.04
N ARG A 346 -19.77 -9.80 5.87
CA ARG A 346 -18.73 -10.45 5.07
C ARG A 346 -18.19 -11.72 5.73
N LEU A 347 -18.04 -11.73 7.05
CA LEU A 347 -17.54 -12.90 7.79
C LEU A 347 -18.57 -14.01 7.98
N LYS A 348 -19.87 -13.81 7.69
CA LYS A 348 -20.89 -14.88 7.76
C LYS A 348 -20.54 -16.12 6.92
N VAL A 349 -19.79 -15.93 5.83
CA VAL A 349 -19.37 -17.00 4.91
C VAL A 349 -17.93 -17.50 5.19
N LEU A 350 -17.28 -16.98 6.23
CA LEU A 350 -16.00 -17.46 6.72
C LEU A 350 -16.27 -18.61 7.71
N PRO A 351 -15.68 -19.81 7.52
CA PRO A 351 -15.83 -20.88 8.48
C PRO A 351 -15.17 -20.50 9.82
N LYS A 352 -15.56 -21.21 10.89
CA LYS A 352 -14.84 -21.13 12.16
C LYS A 352 -13.38 -21.53 11.95
N PRO A 353 -12.42 -20.93 12.68
CA PRO A 353 -11.01 -21.28 12.55
C PRO A 353 -10.78 -22.75 12.88
N ASP A 354 -10.08 -23.48 12.01
CA ASP A 354 -9.65 -24.85 12.23
C ASP A 354 -8.35 -24.87 13.03
N ILE A 355 -8.49 -24.86 14.35
CA ILE A 355 -7.36 -24.88 15.30
C ILE A 355 -6.82 -26.31 15.48
N SER A 356 -7.58 -27.32 15.05
CA SER A 356 -7.30 -28.73 15.34
C SER A 356 -6.17 -29.32 14.50
N LYS A 357 -6.04 -28.90 13.24
CA LYS A 357 -5.06 -29.45 12.29
C LYS A 357 -3.61 -29.05 12.56
N LEU A 358 -3.37 -28.04 13.39
CA LEU A 358 -2.03 -27.47 13.61
C LEU A 358 -1.44 -27.82 14.98
N ALA A 359 -2.21 -28.48 15.84
CA ALA A 359 -1.72 -29.07 17.07
C ALA A 359 -0.98 -30.41 16.81
N SER A 360 -1.35 -31.15 15.76
CA SER A 360 -0.80 -32.49 15.47
C SER A 360 0.63 -32.49 14.92
N ASP A 361 1.07 -31.43 14.22
CA ASP A 361 2.42 -31.36 13.65
C ASP A 361 3.50 -30.98 14.67
N SER A 362 3.10 -30.55 15.87
CA SER A 362 4.03 -30.24 16.96
C SER A 362 4.40 -31.44 17.84
N GLY A 363 3.84 -32.63 17.58
CA GLY A 363 3.88 -33.78 18.50
C GLY A 363 4.60 -35.06 18.04
N ASN A 364 4.98 -35.22 16.76
CA ASN A 364 5.48 -36.51 16.24
C ASN A 364 6.94 -36.50 15.76
N GLY A 365 7.83 -35.91 16.58
CA GLY A 365 9.27 -36.12 16.49
C GLY A 365 9.76 -37.20 17.45
N SER A 366 9.18 -38.42 17.40
CA SER A 366 9.74 -39.56 18.13
C SER A 366 10.85 -40.21 17.30
N SER A 367 12.10 -39.96 17.70
CA SER A 367 13.27 -40.70 17.23
C SER A 367 13.04 -42.21 17.40
N PRO A 368 13.38 -43.06 16.41
CA PRO A 368 13.40 -44.49 16.64
C PRO A 368 14.57 -44.78 17.59
N ALA A 369 14.25 -45.32 18.76
CA ALA A 369 15.23 -45.91 19.66
C ALA A 369 15.97 -47.01 18.88
N SER A 370 17.28 -46.83 18.73
CA SER A 370 18.21 -47.88 18.34
C SER A 370 18.20 -48.97 19.41
N SER A 371 17.50 -50.07 19.15
CA SER A 371 17.63 -51.30 19.91
C SER A 371 18.96 -51.95 19.57
N GLU A 372 19.79 -52.12 20.59
CA GLU A 372 20.94 -53.03 20.60
C GLU A 372 20.50 -54.45 20.19
N GLN A 373 21.23 -55.04 19.25
CA GLN A 373 21.69 -56.44 19.26
C GLN A 373 22.85 -56.61 18.29
#